data_AF-A0A926FF09-F1
#
_entry.id   AF-A0A926FF09-F1
#
_cell.length_a   1.000
_cell.length_b   1.000
_cell.length_c   1.000
_cell.angle_alpha   90.00
_cell.angle_beta   90.00
_cell.angle_gamma   90.00
#
_symmetry.space_group_name_H-M   'P 1'
#
loop_
_entity.id
_entity.type
_entity.pdbx_description
1 polymer ?
#
loop_
_entity_poly.entity_id
_entity_poly.type
_entity_poly.pdbx_seq_one_letter_code
_entity_poly.pdbx_strand_id
1 'polypeptide(L)'
;MKRVLLFGLIVALIGAAVACTNDEGETEAPVFITVDLELQPGFVNVEIPAPVQIQTIELTSRLKNPTQTDPQGFADTQITSYTVRFRRTDGGTRVPPVQTFGAGIRIPSGGNATLSNFPVLPFSAIQQSPFDQLLPFNGGVDRETGRAEIQTIFDLTFYGHTVSGHRVQSETASGILLFRNSGATPLARVTTK
;
A
#
# COMPACT_ATOMS: atom_id res chain seq x y z
N MET A 1 -52.20 -50.41 -34.60
CA MET A 1 -52.34 -49.21 -33.74
C MET A 1 -51.20 -49.26 -32.72
N LYS A 2 -50.00 -48.80 -33.10
CA LYS A 2 -49.37 -47.47 -32.86
C LYS A 2 -49.11 -47.15 -31.37
N ARG A 3 -47.81 -47.11 -31.08
CA ARG A 3 -47.05 -46.87 -29.86
C ARG A 3 -47.30 -45.50 -29.23
N VAL A 4 -47.39 -45.42 -27.90
CA VAL A 4 -47.16 -44.22 -27.06
C VAL A 4 -46.61 -44.74 -25.72
N LEU A 5 -45.28 -44.96 -25.54
CA LEU A 5 -44.22 -44.03 -25.14
C LEU A 5 -44.59 -43.18 -23.89
N LEU A 6 -44.29 -43.66 -22.67
CA LEU A 6 -43.05 -43.41 -21.90
C LEU A 6 -42.82 -41.92 -21.55
N PHE A 7 -43.54 -41.39 -20.56
CA PHE A 7 -43.17 -40.13 -19.87
C PHE A 7 -43.74 -40.16 -18.45
N GLY A 8 -42.86 -40.19 -17.45
CA GLY A 8 -43.28 -40.15 -16.05
C GLY A 8 -42.19 -40.44 -15.00
N LEU A 9 -40.92 -40.57 -15.40
CA LEU A 9 -39.78 -40.79 -14.50
C LEU A 9 -38.82 -39.59 -14.49
N ILE A 10 -39.34 -38.37 -14.37
CA ILE A 10 -38.53 -37.14 -14.22
C ILE A 10 -39.10 -36.28 -13.09
N VAL A 11 -39.25 -36.84 -11.90
CA VAL A 11 -39.61 -36.08 -10.67
C VAL A 11 -38.58 -36.31 -9.54
N ALA A 12 -37.55 -37.13 -9.74
CA ALA A 12 -36.67 -37.58 -8.67
C ALA A 12 -35.26 -36.94 -8.64
N LEU A 13 -35.04 -35.76 -9.24
CA LEU A 13 -33.67 -35.21 -9.37
C LEU A 13 -33.55 -33.69 -9.29
N ILE A 14 -34.48 -33.00 -8.60
CA ILE A 14 -34.39 -31.56 -8.36
C ILE A 14 -34.69 -31.31 -6.89
N GLY A 15 -33.67 -31.31 -6.02
CA GLY A 15 -33.91 -31.06 -4.60
C GLY A 15 -32.71 -31.05 -3.66
N ALA A 16 -31.47 -31.16 -4.14
CA ALA A 16 -30.29 -31.10 -3.27
C ALA A 16 -29.12 -30.40 -3.95
N ALA A 17 -29.37 -29.23 -4.55
CA ALA A 17 -28.35 -28.20 -4.62
C ALA A 17 -28.63 -27.26 -3.44
N VAL A 18 -28.21 -27.68 -2.24
CA VAL A 18 -27.84 -26.72 -1.20
C VAL A 18 -26.71 -25.91 -1.82
N ALA A 19 -27.09 -24.82 -2.48
CA ALA A 19 -26.18 -23.76 -2.84
C ALA A 19 -25.65 -23.23 -1.52
N CYS A 20 -24.46 -23.66 -1.13
CA CYS A 20 -23.63 -22.90 -0.23
C CYS A 20 -23.33 -21.58 -0.94
N THR A 21 -24.21 -20.59 -0.80
CA THR A 21 -23.90 -19.20 -1.11
C THR A 21 -22.94 -18.77 -0.01
N ASN A 22 -21.65 -18.70 -0.34
CA ASN A 22 -20.64 -18.19 0.57
C ASN A 22 -20.78 -16.65 0.64
N ASP A 23 -21.83 -16.16 1.31
CA ASP A 23 -22.06 -14.74 1.57
C ASP A 23 -21.09 -14.20 2.66
N GLU A 24 -20.33 -15.09 3.31
CA GLU A 24 -19.23 -14.76 4.24
C GLU A 24 -18.15 -13.85 3.59
N GLY A 25 -18.02 -13.87 2.27
CA GLY A 25 -17.12 -12.98 1.53
C GLY A 25 -17.63 -11.54 1.38
N GLU A 26 -18.91 -11.27 1.65
CA GLU A 26 -19.53 -9.95 1.56
C GLU A 26 -19.72 -9.27 2.92
N THR A 27 -19.43 -9.96 4.02
CA THR A 27 -19.48 -9.36 5.35
C THR A 27 -18.25 -8.49 5.58
N GLU A 28 -18.47 -7.23 5.93
CA GLU A 28 -17.40 -6.27 6.20
C GLU A 28 -16.53 -6.77 7.38
N ALA A 29 -15.20 -6.71 7.26
CA ALA A 29 -14.32 -7.23 8.31
C ALA A 29 -14.65 -6.59 9.68
N PRO A 30 -14.58 -7.34 10.80
CA PRO A 30 -14.90 -6.85 12.14
C PRO A 30 -13.85 -5.87 12.71
N VAL A 31 -12.79 -5.63 11.95
CA VAL A 31 -11.64 -4.79 12.34
C VAL A 31 -11.35 -3.75 11.26
N PHE A 32 -10.71 -2.66 11.66
CA PHE A 32 -10.06 -1.71 10.78
C PHE A 32 -8.61 -1.50 11.23
N ILE A 33 -7.72 -1.16 10.29
CA ILE A 33 -6.29 -0.99 10.55
C ILE A 33 -5.92 0.48 10.38
N THR A 34 -5.37 1.08 11.43
CA THR A 34 -4.74 2.41 11.37
C THR A 34 -3.24 2.25 11.16
N VAL A 35 -2.63 3.26 10.54
CA VAL A 35 -1.22 3.23 10.15
C VAL A 35 -0.55 4.50 10.65
N ASP A 36 0.45 4.34 11.51
CA ASP A 36 1.26 5.43 12.03
C ASP A 36 2.69 5.32 11.49
N LEU A 37 3.17 6.41 10.88
CA LEU A 37 4.50 6.48 10.27
C LEU A 37 5.45 7.26 11.18
N GLU A 38 6.37 6.56 11.81
CA GLU A 38 7.41 7.15 12.63
C GLU A 38 8.74 7.20 11.87
N LEU A 39 9.55 8.23 12.16
CA LEU A 39 10.90 8.41 11.60
C LEU A 39 10.93 8.31 10.07
N GLN A 40 10.11 9.15 9.43
CA GLN A 40 10.10 9.27 7.97
C GLN A 40 11.47 9.75 7.46
N PRO A 41 11.97 9.21 6.34
CA PRO A 41 13.32 9.51 5.85
C PRO A 41 13.52 10.99 5.51
N GLY A 42 12.45 11.70 5.13
CA GLY A 42 12.44 13.15 4.87
C GLY A 42 13.25 13.55 3.65
N PHE A 43 14.57 13.37 3.69
CA PHE A 43 15.51 13.59 2.62
C PHE A 43 16.04 12.26 2.04
N VAL A 44 16.04 12.15 0.72
CA VAL A 44 16.61 11.02 -0.03
C VAL A 44 17.71 11.55 -0.95
N ASN A 45 18.93 11.04 -0.76
CA ASN A 45 20.02 11.28 -1.69
C ASN A 45 19.93 10.32 -2.87
N VAL A 46 19.71 10.85 -4.08
CA VAL A 46 19.58 10.03 -5.30
C VAL A 46 20.88 9.33 -5.71
N GLU A 47 22.03 9.74 -5.17
CA GLU A 47 23.34 9.14 -5.47
C GLU A 47 23.62 7.87 -4.67
N ILE A 48 22.92 7.67 -3.54
CA ILE A 48 23.17 6.52 -2.68
C ILE A 48 22.44 5.31 -3.26
N PRO A 49 23.13 4.20 -3.54
CA PRO A 49 22.52 3.00 -4.08
C PRO A 49 21.78 2.18 -3.01
N ALA A 50 20.73 2.76 -2.45
CA ALA A 50 19.90 2.17 -1.41
C ALA A 50 18.41 2.39 -1.67
N PRO A 51 17.54 1.46 -1.28
CA PRO A 51 16.10 1.70 -1.31
C PRO A 51 15.71 2.79 -0.31
N VAL A 52 14.64 3.52 -0.61
CA VAL A 52 13.99 4.39 0.38
C VAL A 52 13.14 3.52 1.29
N GLN A 53 13.33 3.65 2.59
CA GLN A 53 12.64 2.86 3.60
C GLN A 53 12.03 3.77 4.67
N ILE A 54 10.92 3.33 5.27
CA ILE A 54 10.40 3.90 6.51
C ILE A 54 10.99 3.09 7.66
N GLN A 55 11.58 3.78 8.64
CA GLN A 55 12.26 3.11 9.73
C GLN A 55 11.29 2.43 10.68
N THR A 56 10.14 3.04 10.96
CA THR A 56 9.15 2.50 11.88
C THR A 56 7.74 2.77 11.38
N ILE A 57 6.97 1.70 11.21
CA ILE A 57 5.54 1.76 10.90
C ILE A 57 4.81 0.99 11.99
N GLU A 58 3.90 1.65 12.69
CA GLU A 58 2.99 0.98 13.62
C GLU A 58 1.66 0.72 12.92
N LEU A 59 1.25 -0.54 12.90
CA LEU A 59 -0.07 -0.94 12.44
C LEU A 59 -0.90 -1.30 13.66
N THR A 60 -2.02 -0.61 13.86
CA THR A 60 -2.93 -0.91 14.97
C THR A 60 -4.23 -1.47 14.42
N SER A 61 -4.59 -2.67 14.88
CA SER A 61 -5.89 -3.27 14.64
C SER A 61 -6.88 -2.81 15.68
N ARG A 62 -8.03 -2.30 15.25
CA ARG A 62 -9.12 -1.89 16.13
C ARG A 62 -10.37 -2.68 15.76
N LEU A 63 -11.00 -3.28 16.75
CA LEU A 63 -12.33 -3.88 16.58
C LEU A 63 -13.35 -2.76 16.35
N LYS A 64 -14.26 -2.96 15.39
CA LYS A 64 -15.36 -2.00 15.14
C LYS A 64 -16.29 -1.88 16.33
N ASN A 65 -16.51 -2.99 17.05
CA ASN A 65 -17.17 -2.97 18.35
C ASN A 65 -16.11 -3.02 19.47
N PRO A 66 -15.91 -1.93 20.22
CA PRO A 66 -14.87 -1.87 21.25
C PRO A 66 -15.13 -2.78 22.46
N THR A 67 -16.36 -3.29 22.65
CA THR A 67 -16.68 -4.23 23.74
C THR A 67 -16.56 -5.69 23.31
N GLN A 68 -16.32 -5.95 22.03
CA GLN A 68 -16.15 -7.30 21.52
C GLN A 68 -14.78 -7.86 21.95
N THR A 69 -14.75 -9.15 22.25
CA THR A 69 -13.50 -9.89 22.46
C THR A 69 -13.39 -10.98 21.41
N ASP A 70 -12.16 -11.33 21.04
CA ASP A 70 -11.86 -12.38 20.08
C ASP A 70 -10.88 -13.40 20.69
N PRO A 71 -11.33 -14.22 21.66
CA PRO A 71 -10.46 -15.17 22.34
C PRO A 71 -9.94 -16.28 21.42
N GLN A 72 -10.55 -16.46 20.24
CA GLN A 72 -10.16 -17.48 19.25
C GLN A 72 -9.24 -16.92 18.15
N GLY A 73 -9.01 -15.60 18.10
CA GLY A 73 -8.13 -14.96 17.12
C GLY A 73 -8.69 -14.98 15.68
N PHE A 74 -10.01 -15.10 15.50
CA PHE A 74 -10.61 -15.15 14.16
C PHE A 74 -10.64 -13.79 13.47
N ALA A 75 -10.53 -12.70 14.24
CA ALA A 75 -10.43 -11.33 13.76
C ALA A 75 -8.97 -10.86 13.64
N ASP A 76 -7.97 -11.70 13.99
CA ASP A 76 -6.57 -11.41 13.71
C ASP A 76 -6.38 -11.15 12.22
N THR A 77 -5.63 -10.11 11.88
CA THR A 77 -5.43 -9.68 10.50
C THR A 77 -4.08 -10.12 9.98
N GLN A 78 -4.09 -10.90 8.90
CA GLN A 78 -2.91 -11.22 8.11
C GLN A 78 -2.76 -10.19 6.97
N ILE A 79 -1.76 -9.32 7.10
CA ILE A 79 -1.36 -8.38 6.06
C ILE A 79 -0.46 -9.11 5.07
N THR A 80 -0.86 -9.13 3.80
CA THR A 80 -0.16 -9.84 2.74
C THR A 80 0.71 -8.90 1.92
N SER A 81 0.20 -7.71 1.62
CA SER A 81 0.89 -6.74 0.77
C SER A 81 0.58 -5.30 1.17
N TYR A 82 1.35 -4.37 0.61
CA TYR A 82 1.05 -2.95 0.64
C TYR A 82 1.43 -2.30 -0.68
N THR A 83 0.78 -1.18 -0.96
CA THR A 83 1.09 -0.35 -2.12
C THR A 83 1.60 1.00 -1.70
N VAL A 84 2.51 1.55 -2.50
CA VAL A 84 3.00 2.92 -2.36
C VAL A 84 2.74 3.66 -3.65
N ARG A 85 1.94 4.72 -3.56
CA ARG A 85 1.64 5.63 -4.67
C ARG A 85 2.30 6.97 -4.40
N PHE A 86 2.84 7.58 -5.45
CA PHE A 86 3.53 8.86 -5.34
C PHE A 86 2.73 9.97 -6.02
N ARG A 87 2.83 11.17 -5.47
CA ARG A 87 2.33 12.41 -6.06
C ARG A 87 3.34 13.53 -5.85
N ARG A 88 3.53 14.39 -6.85
CA ARG A 88 4.41 15.55 -6.75
C ARG A 88 3.72 16.72 -6.08
N THR A 89 4.47 17.49 -5.29
CA THR A 89 3.99 18.71 -4.61
C THR A 89 4.76 19.97 -5.00
N ASP A 90 5.74 19.83 -5.90
CA ASP A 90 6.62 20.90 -6.38
C ASP A 90 6.18 21.50 -7.74
N GLY A 91 5.08 21.02 -8.30
CA GLY A 91 4.51 21.48 -9.57
C GLY A 91 4.87 20.63 -10.79
N GLY A 92 5.73 19.61 -10.65
CA GLY A 92 5.95 18.64 -11.74
C GLY A 92 4.85 17.58 -11.81
N THR A 93 4.86 16.78 -12.88
CA THR A 93 3.77 15.84 -13.21
C THR A 93 4.21 14.38 -13.22
N ARG A 94 5.49 14.11 -13.50
CA ARG A 94 6.01 12.75 -13.59
C ARG A 94 6.24 12.16 -12.21
N VAL A 95 5.69 10.98 -11.96
CA VAL A 95 5.90 10.23 -10.72
C VAL A 95 6.32 8.80 -11.06
N PRO A 96 7.03 8.10 -10.15
CA PRO A 96 7.23 6.67 -10.30
C PRO A 96 5.91 5.92 -10.41
N PRO A 97 5.89 4.75 -11.07
CA PRO A 97 4.76 3.84 -11.01
C PRO A 97 4.42 3.44 -9.57
N VAL A 98 3.18 3.05 -9.33
CA VAL A 98 2.76 2.48 -8.05
C VAL A 98 3.63 1.26 -7.73
N GLN A 99 4.19 1.23 -6.52
CA GLN A 99 5.01 0.13 -6.04
C GLN A 99 4.14 -0.80 -5.20
N THR A 100 4.34 -2.11 -5.33
CA THR A 100 3.65 -3.12 -4.52
C THR A 100 4.69 -4.01 -3.87
N PHE A 101 4.56 -4.21 -2.57
CA PHE A 101 5.50 -4.99 -1.77
C PHE A 101 4.75 -6.04 -0.96
N GLY A 102 5.43 -7.14 -0.63
CA GLY A 102 4.94 -8.11 0.35
C GLY A 102 5.16 -7.60 1.77
N ALA A 103 4.21 -7.89 2.66
CA ALA A 103 4.31 -7.53 4.08
C ALA A 103 4.51 -8.77 4.96
N GLY A 104 3.60 -9.74 4.88
CA GLY A 104 3.71 -11.02 5.59
C GLY A 104 3.55 -10.93 7.11
N ILE A 105 2.83 -9.93 7.63
CA ILE A 105 2.69 -9.68 9.07
C ILE A 105 1.30 -10.07 9.57
N ARG A 106 1.23 -10.53 10.81
CA ARG A 106 0.00 -10.77 11.54
C ARG A 106 -0.17 -9.72 12.63
N ILE A 107 -1.37 -9.13 12.70
CA ILE A 107 -1.75 -8.17 13.73
C ILE A 107 -2.86 -8.82 14.56
N PRO A 108 -2.67 -9.02 15.88
CA PRO A 108 -3.72 -9.49 16.75
C PRO A 108 -4.94 -8.56 16.72
N SER A 109 -6.14 -9.11 16.81
CA SER A 109 -7.36 -8.29 16.89
C SER A 109 -7.33 -7.37 18.13
N GLY A 110 -7.53 -6.07 17.90
CA GLY A 110 -7.40 -5.06 18.98
C GLY A 110 -5.97 -4.76 19.43
N GLY A 111 -4.95 -5.38 18.81
CA GLY A 111 -3.53 -5.19 19.10
C GLY A 111 -2.79 -4.36 18.07
N ASN A 112 -1.46 -4.37 18.13
CA ASN A 112 -0.59 -3.68 17.17
C ASN A 112 0.54 -4.58 16.66
N ALA A 113 1.18 -4.14 15.59
CA ALA A 113 2.42 -4.70 15.08
C ALA A 113 3.33 -3.56 14.62
N THR A 114 4.62 -3.66 14.95
CA THR A 114 5.64 -2.70 14.52
C THR A 114 6.47 -3.29 13.40
N LEU A 115 6.62 -2.53 12.32
CA LEU A 115 7.44 -2.86 11.17
C LEU A 115 8.66 -1.97 11.13
N SER A 116 9.81 -2.57 10.82
CA SER A 116 11.07 -1.83 10.75
C SER A 116 11.73 -1.96 9.39
N ASN A 117 12.22 -0.83 8.87
CA ASN A 117 12.98 -0.74 7.62
C ASN A 117 12.20 -1.24 6.38
N PHE A 118 10.90 -0.93 6.32
CA PHE A 118 10.06 -1.36 5.20
C PHE A 118 10.28 -0.47 3.97
N PRO A 119 10.56 -1.05 2.78
CA PRO A 119 10.83 -0.27 1.58
C PRO A 119 9.58 0.42 1.05
N VAL A 120 9.73 1.67 0.63
CA VAL A 120 8.67 2.42 -0.06
C VAL A 120 9.00 2.70 -1.52
N LEU A 121 10.29 2.74 -1.86
CA LEU A 121 10.77 2.92 -3.22
C LEU A 121 12.04 2.08 -3.41
N PRO A 122 12.07 1.13 -4.37
CA PRO A 122 13.29 0.38 -4.64
C PRO A 122 14.34 1.27 -5.29
N PHE A 123 15.62 0.94 -5.09
CA PHE A 123 16.71 1.69 -5.69
C PHE A 123 16.62 1.79 -7.22
N SER A 124 16.16 0.72 -7.90
CA SER A 124 15.97 0.74 -9.35
C SER A 124 15.00 1.83 -9.83
N ALA A 125 14.02 2.20 -9.02
CA ALA A 125 13.08 3.29 -9.34
C ALA A 125 13.71 4.68 -9.12
N ILE A 126 14.71 4.80 -8.25
CA ILE A 126 15.49 6.05 -8.06
C ILE A 126 16.34 6.34 -9.31
N GLN A 127 16.75 5.31 -10.04
CA GLN A 127 17.54 5.46 -11.27
C GLN A 127 16.67 5.75 -12.52
N GLN A 128 15.37 5.92 -12.34
CA GLN A 128 14.43 6.18 -13.43
C GLN A 128 13.83 7.59 -13.31
N SER A 129 13.18 8.03 -14.39
CA SER A 129 12.43 9.28 -14.38
C SER A 129 11.33 9.23 -13.31
N PRO A 130 11.15 10.29 -12.50
CA PRO A 130 11.73 11.63 -12.66
C PRO A 130 13.08 11.87 -11.94
N PHE A 131 13.58 10.90 -11.16
CA PHE A 131 14.70 11.10 -10.22
C PHE A 131 16.08 11.01 -10.88
N ASP A 132 16.21 10.29 -11.98
CA ASP A 132 17.44 10.18 -12.78
C ASP A 132 18.01 11.55 -13.17
N GLN A 133 17.16 12.55 -13.36
CA GLN A 133 17.52 13.92 -13.72
C GLN A 133 18.34 14.64 -12.64
N LEU A 134 18.17 14.24 -11.38
CA LEU A 134 18.88 14.80 -10.23
C LEU A 134 20.30 14.22 -10.08
N LEU A 135 20.68 13.22 -10.89
CA LEU A 135 22.04 12.70 -10.90
C LEU A 135 23.01 13.74 -11.49
N PRO A 136 24.27 13.83 -11.01
CA PRO A 136 25.20 14.88 -11.44
C PRO A 136 25.43 14.89 -12.95
N PHE A 137 25.57 13.69 -13.53
CA PHE A 137 25.82 13.52 -14.97
C PHE A 137 24.61 13.87 -15.84
N ASN A 138 23.42 14.05 -15.24
CA ASN A 138 22.20 14.46 -15.92
C ASN A 138 21.85 15.94 -15.69
N GLY A 139 22.73 16.70 -15.05
CA GLY A 139 22.58 18.13 -14.78
C GLY A 139 22.11 18.49 -13.37
N GLY A 140 21.71 17.49 -12.56
CA GLY A 140 21.34 17.71 -11.16
C GLY A 140 20.06 18.52 -10.94
N VAL A 141 19.22 18.66 -11.96
CA VAL A 141 18.04 19.52 -11.98
C VAL A 141 16.87 18.79 -12.62
N ASP A 142 15.70 18.88 -11.98
CA ASP A 142 14.45 18.42 -12.57
C ASP A 142 14.02 19.34 -13.72
N ARG A 143 13.84 18.76 -14.91
CA ARG A 143 13.49 19.51 -16.12
C ARG A 143 12.07 20.07 -16.12
N GLU A 144 11.15 19.52 -15.32
CA GLU A 144 9.79 20.03 -15.24
C GLU A 144 9.71 21.33 -14.42
N THR A 145 10.44 21.39 -13.30
CA THR A 145 10.34 22.50 -12.34
C THR A 145 11.55 23.45 -12.36
N GLY A 146 12.67 23.05 -12.97
CA GLY A 146 13.93 23.78 -12.95
C GLY A 146 14.61 23.78 -11.57
N ARG A 147 14.19 22.91 -10.65
CA ARG A 147 14.72 22.81 -9.29
C ARG A 147 15.72 21.67 -9.16
N ALA A 148 16.70 21.83 -8.27
CA ALA A 148 17.67 20.79 -7.94
C ALA A 148 17.15 19.75 -6.92
N GLU A 149 15.83 19.68 -6.78
CA GLU A 149 15.12 18.78 -5.89
C GLU A 149 13.76 18.42 -6.48
N ILE A 150 13.25 17.25 -6.09
CA ILE A 150 11.89 16.80 -6.38
C ILE A 150 11.19 16.51 -5.06
N GLN A 151 10.06 17.18 -4.83
CA GLN A 151 9.22 16.97 -3.64
C GLN A 151 8.04 16.07 -4.00
N THR A 152 7.93 14.96 -3.28
CA THR A 152 6.81 14.03 -3.42
C THR A 152 6.16 13.77 -2.08
N ILE A 153 4.89 13.41 -2.15
CA ILE A 153 4.19 12.70 -1.09
C ILE A 153 4.02 11.26 -1.55
N PHE A 154 4.28 10.32 -0.66
CA PHE A 154 3.89 8.94 -0.85
C PHE A 154 2.63 8.64 -0.04
N ASP A 155 1.75 7.82 -0.59
CA ASP A 155 0.55 7.29 0.04
C ASP A 155 0.74 5.77 0.18
N LEU A 156 0.69 5.30 1.43
CA LEU A 156 0.88 3.91 1.82
C LEU A 156 -0.47 3.29 2.22
N THR A 157 -0.78 2.13 1.65
CA THR A 157 -1.99 1.37 1.99
C THR A 157 -1.66 -0.11 2.11
N PHE A 158 -2.04 -0.73 3.23
CA PHE A 158 -1.88 -2.15 3.48
C PHE A 158 -3.13 -2.93 3.12
N TYR A 159 -2.92 -4.15 2.66
CA TYR A 159 -3.96 -5.07 2.23
C TYR A 159 -3.75 -6.44 2.86
N GLY A 160 -4.85 -7.08 3.23
CA GLY A 160 -4.82 -8.37 3.89
C GLY A 160 -6.20 -8.98 4.04
N HIS A 161 -6.29 -9.88 5.00
CA HIS A 161 -7.53 -10.54 5.37
C HIS A 161 -7.49 -10.94 6.84
N THR A 162 -8.65 -11.06 7.48
CA THR A 162 -8.74 -11.69 8.81
C THR A 162 -8.51 -13.20 8.69
N VAL A 163 -8.24 -13.87 9.81
CA VAL A 163 -8.17 -15.35 9.86
C VAL A 163 -9.48 -16.00 9.40
N SER A 164 -10.61 -15.34 9.69
CA SER A 164 -11.94 -15.72 9.20
C SER A 164 -12.14 -15.52 7.68
N GLY A 165 -11.22 -14.86 6.98
CA GLY A 165 -11.25 -14.70 5.52
C GLY A 165 -11.82 -13.37 5.02
N HIS A 166 -12.25 -12.47 5.91
CA HIS A 166 -12.76 -11.15 5.52
C HIS A 166 -11.62 -10.28 5.00
N ARG A 167 -11.83 -9.59 3.87
CA ARG A 167 -10.82 -8.67 3.32
C ARG A 167 -10.63 -7.47 4.23
N VAL A 168 -9.38 -7.08 4.44
CA VAL A 168 -9.00 -5.91 5.24
C VAL A 168 -8.13 -4.99 4.41
N GLN A 169 -8.46 -3.71 4.45
CA GLN A 169 -7.65 -2.63 3.91
C GLN A 169 -7.38 -1.64 5.04
N SER A 170 -6.15 -1.16 5.16
CA SER A 170 -5.83 -0.12 6.13
C SER A 170 -6.31 1.26 5.67
N GLU A 171 -6.34 2.19 6.60
CA GLU A 171 -6.29 3.61 6.26
C GLU A 171 -5.04 3.92 5.43
N THR A 172 -5.11 4.99 4.64
CA THR A 172 -3.97 5.48 3.87
C THR A 172 -3.15 6.42 4.73
N ALA A 173 -1.91 6.06 5.02
CA ALA A 173 -0.95 6.96 5.64
C ALA A 173 -0.11 7.64 4.56
N SER A 174 0.14 8.93 4.72
CA SER A 174 0.94 9.70 3.78
C SER A 174 2.18 10.29 4.45
N GLY A 175 3.26 10.37 3.69
CA GLY A 175 4.51 10.97 4.15
C GLY A 175 5.20 11.79 3.07
N ILE A 176 6.11 12.67 3.48
CA ILE A 176 6.84 13.56 2.57
C ILE A 176 8.21 12.97 2.25
N LEU A 177 8.61 13.04 0.98
CA LEU A 177 9.95 12.71 0.51
C LEU A 177 10.52 13.85 -0.33
N LEU A 178 11.74 14.26 0.00
CA LEU A 178 12.52 15.21 -0.75
C LEU A 178 13.71 14.50 -1.41
N PHE A 179 13.66 14.36 -2.72
CA PHE A 179 14.76 13.80 -3.50
C PHE A 179 15.68 14.93 -3.96
N ARG A 180 16.98 14.83 -3.69
CA ARG A 180 17.99 15.74 -4.24
C ARG A 180 19.35 15.05 -4.27
N ASN A 181 20.28 15.69 -4.94
CA ASN A 181 21.68 15.34 -4.88
C ASN A 181 22.34 15.99 -3.64
N SER A 182 23.28 15.33 -2.96
CA SER A 182 24.05 15.94 -1.86
C SER A 182 24.91 17.15 -2.27
N GLY A 183 25.33 17.22 -3.54
CA GLY A 183 26.10 18.33 -4.12
C GLY A 183 25.25 19.45 -4.74
N ALA A 184 23.92 19.30 -4.80
CA ALA A 184 23.03 20.35 -5.28
C ALA A 184 22.89 21.47 -4.23
N THR A 185 23.68 22.53 -4.36
CA THR A 185 23.46 23.76 -3.59
C THR A 185 22.17 24.40 -4.10
N PRO A 186 21.19 24.78 -3.24
CA PRO A 186 20.02 25.53 -3.69
C PRO A 186 20.50 26.79 -4.41
N LEU A 187 20.08 26.99 -5.66
CA LEU A 187 20.40 28.21 -6.40
C LEU A 187 19.85 29.40 -5.60
N ALA A 188 20.74 30.13 -4.93
CA ALA A 188 20.39 31.38 -4.30
C ALA A 188 19.80 32.30 -5.39
N ARG A 189 18.58 32.77 -5.16
CA ARG A 189 17.88 33.71 -6.02
C ARG A 189 18.80 34.91 -6.27
N VAL A 190 19.38 35.00 -7.47
CA VAL A 190 20.14 36.18 -7.90
C VAL A 190 19.15 37.33 -7.94
N THR A 191 19.19 38.15 -6.90
CA THR A 191 18.46 39.41 -6.87
C THR A 191 19.38 40.41 -7.56
N THR A 192 19.17 40.60 -8.87
CA THR A 192 19.79 41.73 -9.58
C THR A 192 19.27 43.02 -8.95
N LYS A 193 20.20 43.82 -8.41
CA LYS A 193 19.97 45.21 -8.04
C LYS A 193 19.76 46.08 -9.27
#